data_AF-A0A525WMP9-F1
#
_entry.id   AF-A0A525WMP9-F1
#
_cell.length_a   1.000
_cell.length_b   1.000
_cell.length_c   1.000
_cell.angle_alpha   90.00
_cell.angle_beta   90.00
_cell.angle_gamma   90.00
#
_symmetry.space_group_name_H-M   'P 1'
#
loop_
_entity.id
_entity.type
_entity.pdbx_description
1 polymer ?
#
loop_
_entity_poly.entity_id
_entity_poly.type
_entity_poly.pdbx_seq_one_letter_code
_entity_poly.pdbx_strand_id
1 'polypeptide(L)'
;MRSVDRDGVMLEEGYGTAVNDSRTGVRLLLGVAPSKGQILEIQTNHSTLGRATCLVEVCWTKPLRSNEEEALYLVGCRMNFYTTQSVI
;
A
#
# COMPACT_ATOMS: atom_id res chain seq x y z
N MET A 1 9.93 2.87 10.04
CA MET A 1 10.14 4.05 10.93
C MET A 1 8.79 4.69 11.18
N ARG A 2 8.47 5.12 12.40
CA ARG A 2 7.20 5.81 12.70
C ARG A 2 7.48 7.30 12.90
N SER A 3 6.77 8.16 12.17
CA SER A 3 6.80 9.61 12.35
C SER A 3 5.38 10.14 12.48
N VAL A 4 5.24 11.32 13.09
CA VAL A 4 3.96 12.00 13.24
C VAL A 4 4.05 13.29 12.44
N ASP A 5 3.14 13.48 11.50
CA ASP A 5 3.04 14.73 10.73
C ASP A 5 2.44 15.86 11.57
N ARG A 6 2.55 17.10 11.10
CA ARG A 6 2.04 18.32 11.78
C ARG A 6 0.55 18.25 12.12
N ASP A 7 -0.23 17.50 11.33
CA ASP A 7 -1.66 17.30 11.55
C ASP A 7 -1.97 16.11 12.49
N GLY A 8 -0.96 15.52 13.12
CA GLY A 8 -1.12 14.38 14.03
C GLY A 8 -1.29 13.03 13.34
N VAL A 9 -1.09 12.96 12.02
CA VAL A 9 -1.16 11.72 11.24
C VAL A 9 0.09 10.88 11.49
N MET A 10 -0.10 9.63 11.90
CA MET A 10 1.00 8.68 12.09
C MET A 10 1.37 8.05 10.75
N LEU A 11 2.60 8.30 10.29
CA LEU A 11 3.18 7.69 9.11
C LEU A 11 4.03 6.50 9.52
N GLU A 12 3.85 5.37 8.84
CA GLU A 12 4.64 4.16 9.05
C GLU A 12 5.26 3.73 7.72
N GLU A 13 6.59 3.74 7.68
CA GLU A 13 7.36 3.26 6.54
C GLU A 13 7.76 1.81 6.73
N GLY A 14 7.60 1.01 5.66
CA GLY A 14 7.99 -0.39 5.61
C GLY A 14 8.10 -0.89 4.17
N TYR A 15 8.50 -2.15 4.03
CA TYR A 15 8.58 -2.83 2.74
C TYR A 15 7.38 -3.76 2.56
N GLY A 16 6.97 -3.92 1.30
CA GLY A 16 5.89 -4.83 0.94
C GLY A 16 6.13 -5.50 -0.39
N THR A 17 5.59 -6.71 -0.55
CA THR A 17 5.65 -7.44 -1.82
C THR A 17 4.29 -7.40 -2.49
N ALA A 18 4.24 -6.93 -3.73
CA ALA A 18 3.05 -7.05 -4.55
C ALA A 18 2.86 -8.51 -4.97
N VAL A 19 1.72 -9.09 -4.64
CA VAL A 19 1.39 -10.50 -4.91
C VAL A 19 0.51 -10.64 -6.17
N ASN A 20 -0.10 -9.52 -6.62
CA ASN A 20 -0.87 -9.41 -7.86
C ASN A 20 -1.05 -7.94 -8.23
N ASP A 21 -0.88 -7.61 -9.51
CA ASP A 21 -1.08 -6.31 -10.14
C ASP A 21 -2.20 -6.38 -11.19
N SER A 22 -3.46 -6.21 -10.73
CA SER A 22 -4.56 -5.97 -11.66
C SER A 22 -4.66 -4.47 -11.96
N ARG A 23 -5.27 -4.06 -13.08
CA ARG A 23 -5.48 -2.63 -13.37
C ARG A 23 -6.23 -1.89 -12.26
N THR A 24 -7.18 -2.53 -11.58
CA THR A 24 -8.10 -1.85 -10.66
C THR A 24 -7.77 -2.08 -9.18
N GLY A 25 -6.82 -2.95 -8.88
CA GLY A 25 -6.50 -3.32 -7.51
C GLY A 25 -5.15 -4.01 -7.40
N VAL A 26 -4.55 -3.84 -6.23
CA VAL A 26 -3.25 -4.43 -5.90
C VAL A 26 -3.40 -5.26 -4.63
N ARG A 27 -2.69 -6.38 -4.58
CA ARG A 27 -2.56 -7.17 -3.35
C ARG A 27 -1.16 -7.05 -2.81
N LEU A 28 -1.03 -6.64 -1.56
CA LEU A 28 0.24 -6.41 -0.89
C LEU A 28 0.42 -7.40 0.25
N LEU A 29 1.64 -7.86 0.43
CA LEU A 29 2.10 -8.55 1.63
C LEU A 29 2.87 -7.56 2.49
N LEU A 30 2.43 -7.31 3.72
CA LEU A 30 3.00 -6.32 4.63
C LEU A 30 3.30 -6.95 6.01
N GLY A 31 4.31 -6.43 6.70
CA GLY A 31 4.58 -6.74 8.12
C GLY A 31 3.69 -5.97 9.11
N VAL A 32 2.75 -5.18 8.61
CA VAL A 32 1.84 -4.33 9.40
C VAL A 32 0.40 -4.60 8.98
N ALA A 33 -0.53 -4.39 9.91
CA ALA A 33 -1.97 -4.57 9.69
C ALA A 33 -2.66 -3.21 9.47
N PRO A 34 -2.68 -2.67 8.25
CA PRO A 34 -3.37 -1.41 7.99
C PRO A 34 -4.88 -1.60 8.16
N SER A 35 -5.57 -0.52 8.52
CA SER A 35 -7.02 -0.54 8.72
C SER A 35 -7.77 -0.37 7.41
N LYS A 36 -8.98 -0.94 7.32
CA LYS A 36 -9.86 -0.71 6.17
C LYS A 36 -10.16 0.80 6.02
N GLY A 37 -10.09 1.30 4.79
CA GLY A 37 -10.26 2.72 4.45
C GLY A 37 -8.99 3.56 4.58
N GLN A 38 -7.90 3.01 5.13
CA GLN A 38 -6.61 3.69 5.17
C GLN A 38 -6.06 3.86 3.75
N ILE A 39 -5.46 5.03 3.47
CA ILE A 39 -4.73 5.28 2.24
C ILE A 39 -3.27 4.94 2.44
N LEU A 40 -2.70 4.17 1.52
CA LEU A 40 -1.28 3.82 1.47
C LEU A 40 -0.64 4.49 0.26
N GLU A 41 0.51 5.10 0.48
CA GLU A 41 1.43 5.46 -0.60
C GLU A 41 2.34 4.27 -0.89
N ILE A 42 2.35 3.80 -2.14
CA ILE A 42 3.24 2.73 -2.58
C ILE A 42 4.18 3.23 -3.66
N GLN A 43 5.47 2.97 -3.48
CA GLN A 43 6.48 3.17 -4.52
C GLN A 43 6.67 1.85 -5.25
N THR A 44 6.31 1.79 -6.53
CA THR A 44 6.44 0.59 -7.36
C THR A 44 7.42 0.82 -8.50
N ASN A 45 8.17 -0.22 -8.85
CA ASN A 45 8.98 -0.27 -10.05
C ASN A 45 8.14 -0.95 -11.15
N HIS A 46 7.12 -0.26 -11.68
CA HIS A 46 6.27 -0.82 -12.71
C HIS A 46 6.99 -0.74 -14.07
N SER A 47 7.10 -1.85 -14.80
CA SER A 47 7.91 -1.99 -16.02
C SER A 47 7.53 -1.03 -17.16
N THR A 48 6.31 -0.47 -17.14
CA THR A 48 5.80 0.47 -18.15
C THR A 48 5.85 1.95 -17.75
N LEU A 49 6.01 2.28 -16.46
CA LEU A 49 5.94 3.64 -15.92
C LEU A 49 7.18 4.05 -15.11
N GLY A 50 8.15 3.15 -14.91
CA GLY A 50 9.33 3.40 -14.09
C GLY A 50 9.02 3.38 -12.59
N ARG A 51 9.76 4.17 -11.80
CA ARG A 51 9.51 4.38 -10.37
C ARG A 51 8.27 5.27 -10.24
N ALA A 52 7.13 4.66 -9.97
CA ALA A 52 5.85 5.36 -9.84
C ALA A 52 5.38 5.33 -8.38
N THR A 53 4.88 6.46 -7.90
CA THR A 53 4.16 6.56 -6.63
C THR A 53 2.66 6.43 -6.90
N CYS A 54 1.99 5.51 -6.20
CA CYS A 54 0.55 5.31 -6.31
C CYS A 54 -0.11 5.41 -4.94
N LEU A 55 -1.30 6.01 -4.89
CA LEU A 55 -2.15 6.01 -3.70
C LEU A 55 -3.23 4.94 -3.84
N VAL A 56 -3.31 4.06 -2.84
CA VAL A 56 -4.28 2.95 -2.82
C VAL A 56 -5.08 2.96 -1.52
N GLU A 57 -6.35 2.60 -1.60
CA GLU A 57 -7.22 2.47 -0.43
C GLU A 57 -7.30 1.00 0.02
N VAL A 58 -7.11 0.75 1.31
CA VAL A 58 -7.21 -0.58 1.90
C VAL A 58 -8.67 -1.02 1.96
N CYS A 59 -9.02 -2.09 1.23
CA CYS A 59 -10.37 -2.65 1.24
C CYS A 59 -10.54 -3.74 2.31
N TRP A 60 -9.48 -4.51 2.56
CA TRP A 60 -9.44 -5.56 3.59
C TRP A 60 -8.00 -5.92 3.96
N THR A 61 -7.84 -6.39 5.20
CA THR A 61 -6.57 -6.88 5.76
C THR A 61 -6.82 -8.26 6.36
N LYS A 62 -6.00 -9.24 5.98
CA LYS A 62 -6.09 -10.61 6.47
C LYS A 62 -4.76 -11.06 7.05
N PRO A 63 -4.68 -11.47 8.32
CA PRO A 63 -3.47 -12.06 8.87
C PRO A 63 -3.17 -13.37 8.16
N LEU A 64 -1.91 -13.55 7.76
CA LEU A 64 -1.42 -14.85 7.34
C LEU A 64 -0.96 -15.57 8.60
N ARG A 65 -1.53 -16.76 8.83
CA ARG A 65 -1.02 -17.67 9.85
C ARG A 65 0.29 -18.24 9.31
N SER A 66 1.40 -17.57 9.60
CA SER A 66 2.74 -18.11 9.40
C SER A 66 3.20 -18.75 10.71
N ASN A 67 3.99 -19.82 10.61
CA ASN A 67 4.70 -20.40 11.74
C ASN A 67 5.99 -19.60 12.07
N GLU A 68 6.19 -18.45 11.42
CA GLU A 68 7.34 -17.57 11.60
C GLU A 68 7.09 -16.49 12.66
N GLU A 69 8.17 -15.96 13.25
CA GLU A 69 8.13 -14.98 14.34
C GLU A 69 7.52 -13.62 13.94
N GLU A 70 7.53 -13.28 12.64
CA GLU A 70 6.99 -12.01 12.15
C GLU A 70 5.57 -12.14 11.61
N ALA A 71 4.67 -11.31 12.13
CA ALA A 71 3.28 -11.27 11.70
C ALA A 71 3.16 -10.65 10.28
N LEU A 72 2.75 -11.47 9.32
CA LEU A 72 2.50 -11.02 7.94
C LEU A 72 1.00 -10.87 7.68
N TYR A 73 0.67 -9.86 6.87
CA TYR A 73 -0.70 -9.53 6.50
C TYR A 73 -0.83 -9.44 4.99
N LEU A 74 -1.84 -10.12 4.48
CA LEU A 74 -2.28 -9.97 3.10
C LEU A 74 -3.31 -8.84 3.06
N VAL A 75 -3.02 -7.82 2.26
CA VAL A 75 -3.82 -6.60 2.18
C VAL A 75 -4.32 -6.44 0.75
N GLY A 76 -5.64 -6.35 0.61
CA GLY A 76 -6.28 -6.04 -0.66
C GLY A 76 -6.58 -4.56 -0.76
N CYS A 77 -6.00 -3.90 -1.76
CA CYS A 77 -6.20 -2.47 -1.99
C CYS A 77 -6.86 -2.21 -3.35
N ARG A 78 -7.65 -1.14 -3.40
CA ARG A 78 -8.16 -0.57 -4.64
C ARG A 78 -7.25 0.58 -5.08
N MET A 79 -6.86 0.57 -6.36
CA MET A 79 -6.16 1.72 -6.95
C MET A 79 -7.18 2.81 -7.25
N ASN A 80 -6.96 4.00 -6.69
CA ASN A 80 -7.71 5.18 -7.06
C ASN A 80 -6.96 5.86 -8.20
N PHE A 81 -7.48 5.74 -9.43
CA PHE A 81 -6.95 6.48 -10.57
C PHE A 81 -7.29 7.95 -10.40
N TYR A 82 -6.38 8.73 -9.83
CA TYR A 82 -6.40 10.17 -10.00
C TYR A 82 -5.56 10.46 -11.24
N THR A 83 -6.20 10.75 -12.38
CA THR A 83 -5.52 11.44 -13.46
C THR A 83 -5.24 12.85 -12.96
N THR A 84 -4.04 13.09 -12.47
CA THR A 84 -3.53 14.46 -12.37
C THR A 84 -3.36 14.93 -13.81
N GLN A 85 -4.35 15.65 -14.34
CA GLN A 85 -4.12 16.44 -15.54
C GLN A 85 -3.01 17.44 -15.16
N SER A 86 -1.81 17.21 -15.67
CA SER A 86 -0.82 18.27 -15.79
C SER A 86 -1.47 19.35 -16.65
N VAL A 87 -1.90 20.44 -16.03
CA VAL A 87 -2.21 21.66 -16.74
C VAL A 87 -0.88 22.15 -17.30
N ILE A 88 -0.84 22.25 -18.63
CA ILE A 88 0.30 22.64 -19.48
C ILE A 88 0.80 24.03 -19.06
#